data_AF-A0A956A3Q9-F1
#
_entry.id   AF-A0A956A3Q9-F1
#
_cell.length_a   1.000
_cell.length_b   1.000
_cell.length_c   1.000
_cell.angle_alpha   90.00
_cell.angle_beta   90.00
_cell.angle_gamma   90.00
#
_symmetry.space_group_name_H-M   'P 1'
#
loop_
_entity.id
_entity.type
_entity.pdbx_description
1 polymer ?
#
loop_
_entity_poly.entity_id
_entity_poly.type
_entity_poly.pdbx_seq_one_letter_code
_entity_poly.pdbx_strand_id
1 'polypeptide(L)' 'VVGDAGKKLHAGKIVGDLAPIVDGRGGGKPDVAQAGGADASRLGELEGAFYDKVSAALG' A
#
# COMPACT_ATOMS: atom_id res chain seq x y z
N VAL A 1 17.13 -3.58 9.87
CA VAL A 1 15.66 -3.75 9.79
C VAL A 1 15.06 -3.63 8.38
N VAL A 2 15.74 -3.02 7.39
CA VAL A 2 15.15 -2.78 6.05
C VAL A 2 15.13 -4.01 5.10
N GLY A 3 15.90 -5.08 5.39
CA GLY A 3 15.99 -6.25 4.50
C GLY A 3 14.90 -7.33 4.66
N ASP A 4 14.11 -7.30 5.74
CA ASP A 4 13.10 -8.33 6.03
C ASP A 4 11.71 -7.99 5.46
N ALA A 5 11.45 -6.70 5.24
CA ALA A 5 10.15 -6.20 4.77
C ALA A 5 9.74 -6.81 3.43
N GLY A 6 10.64 -6.89 2.45
CA GLY A 6 10.33 -7.47 1.13
C GLY A 6 10.02 -8.98 1.15
N LYS A 7 10.35 -9.70 2.24
CA LYS A 7 10.01 -11.13 2.38
C LYS A 7 8.62 -11.34 2.98
N LYS A 8 8.16 -10.42 3.82
CA LYS A 8 6.86 -10.48 4.52
C LYS A 8 5.75 -9.68 3.81
N LEU A 9 6.13 -8.63 3.09
CA LEU A 9 5.22 -7.68 2.47
C LEU A 9 5.36 -7.69 0.94
N HIS A 10 4.23 -7.86 0.26
CA HIS A 10 4.11 -7.74 -1.19
C HIS A 10 3.61 -6.33 -1.52
N ALA A 11 4.49 -5.45 -2.00
CA ALA A 11 4.14 -4.06 -2.33
C ALA A 11 2.94 -4.00 -3.29
N GLY A 12 2.92 -4.86 -4.32
CA GLY A 12 1.82 -4.94 -5.27
C GLY A 12 0.45 -5.27 -4.64
N LYS A 13 0.41 -6.13 -3.62
CA LYS A 13 -0.84 -6.45 -2.91
C LYS A 13 -1.29 -5.31 -2.01
N ILE A 14 -0.37 -4.69 -1.26
CA ILE A 14 -0.69 -3.57 -0.37
C ILE A 14 -1.28 -2.42 -1.20
N VAL A 15 -0.60 -2.05 -2.28
CA VAL A 15 -1.05 -0.98 -3.16
C VAL A 15 -2.37 -1.34 -3.86
N GLY A 16 -2.56 -2.59 -4.27
CA GLY A 16 -3.82 -3.07 -4.83
C GLY A 16 -5.00 -3.02 -3.85
N ASP A 17 -4.76 -3.31 -2.57
CA ASP A 17 -5.78 -3.22 -1.51
C ASP A 17 -6.12 -1.77 -1.14
N LEU A 18 -5.14 -0.85 -1.23
CA LEU A 18 -5.29 0.54 -0.82
C LEU A 18 -5.77 1.45 -1.95
N ALA A 19 -5.45 1.16 -3.21
CA ALA A 19 -5.85 1.98 -4.36
C ALA A 19 -7.37 2.24 -4.45
N PRO A 20 -8.27 1.28 -4.13
CA PRO A 20 -9.72 1.54 -4.14
C PRO A 20 -10.18 2.61 -3.15
N ILE A 21 -9.42 2.92 -2.09
CA ILE A 21 -9.76 3.96 -1.11
C ILE A 21 -9.82 5.33 -1.79
N VAL A 22 -8.92 5.59 -2.76
CA VAL A 22 -8.84 6.86 -3.50
C VAL A 22 -9.54 6.78 -4.87
N ASP A 23 -10.52 5.88 -5.02
CA ASP A 23 -11.16 5.55 -6.30
C ASP A 23 -10.13 5.27 -7.41
N GLY A 24 -9.17 4.42 -7.05
CA GLY A 24 -7.97 4.17 -7.82
C GLY A 24 -7.71 2.71 -8.12
N ARG A 25 -6.74 2.51 -9.02
CA ARG A 25 -6.15 1.21 -9.28
C ARG A 25 -4.64 1.32 -9.23
N GLY A 26 -4.03 0.25 -8.75
CA GLY A 26 -2.59 0.15 -8.64
C GLY A 26 -2.12 -1.29 -8.72
N GLY A 27 -0.83 -1.42 -8.98
CA GLY A 27 -0.18 -2.70 -9.13
C GLY A 27 1.33 -2.54 -9.25
N GLY A 28 2.03 -3.66 -9.25
CA GLY A 28 3.47 -3.68 -9.39
C GLY A 28 4.07 -4.99 -8.92
N LYS A 29 5.40 -4.98 -8.84
CA LYS A 29 6.20 -6.11 -8.36
C LYS A 29 6.04 -6.28 -6.83
N PRO A 30 6.42 -7.45 -6.29
CA PRO A 30 6.49 -7.68 -4.85
C PRO A 30 7.32 -6.62 -4.13
N ASP A 31 8.35 -6.12 -4.80
CA ASP A 31 9.37 -5.23 -4.27
C ASP A 31 9.03 -3.75 -4.49
N VAL A 32 8.27 -3.44 -5.56
CA VAL A 32 7.93 -2.08 -5.97
C VAL A 32 6.52 -2.04 -6.56
N ALA A 33 5.66 -1.16 -6.08
CA ALA A 33 4.32 -0.98 -6.62
C ALA A 33 3.87 0.47 -6.65
N GLN A 34 2.90 0.75 -7.52
CA GLN A 34 2.40 2.10 -7.77
C GLN A 34 0.87 2.08 -7.96
N ALA A 35 0.19 3.07 -7.41
CA ALA A 35 -1.24 3.30 -7.59
C ALA A 35 -1.49 4.73 -8.06
N GLY A 36 -2.63 4.92 -8.73
CA GLY A 36 -3.25 6.22 -8.96
C GLY A 36 -4.73 6.14 -8.66
N GLY A 37 -5.35 7.26 -8.30
CA GLY A 37 -6.77 7.36 -7.99
C GLY A 37 -7.35 8.73 -8.31
N ALA A 38 -8.67 8.78 -8.51
CA ALA A 38 -9.40 9.99 -8.87
C ALA A 38 -9.74 10.86 -7.66
N ASP A 39 -9.86 10.27 -6.46
CA ASP A 39 -10.23 10.99 -5.24
C ASP A 39 -9.03 11.28 -4.35
N ALA A 40 -8.38 12.41 -4.63
CA ALA A 40 -7.26 12.92 -3.82
C ALA A 40 -7.67 13.35 -2.40
N SER A 41 -8.96 13.55 -2.12
CA SER A 41 -9.44 13.96 -0.80
C SER A 41 -9.30 12.84 0.24
N ARG A 42 -9.22 11.58 -0.23
CA ARG A 42 -9.10 10.38 0.61
C ARG A 42 -7.65 9.95 0.86
N LEU A 43 -6.67 10.76 0.47
CA LEU A 43 -5.25 10.48 0.71
C LEU A 43 -4.94 10.33 2.21
N GLY A 44 -5.57 11.11 3.08
CA GLY A 44 -5.36 10.98 4.53
C GLY A 44 -5.88 9.64 5.10
N GLU A 45 -6.97 9.11 4.55
CA GLU A 45 -7.48 7.79 4.92
C GLU A 45 -6.56 6.67 4.41
N LEU A 46 -6.07 6.82 3.18
CA LEU A 46 -5.10 5.91 2.58
C LEU A 46 -3.79 5.85 3.38
N GLU A 47 -3.29 6.99 3.84
CA GLU A 47 -2.07 7.08 4.66
C GLU A 47 -2.23 6.33 5.98
N GLY A 48 -3.35 6.54 6.68
CA GLY A 48 -3.66 5.81 7.92
C GLY A 48 -3.75 4.29 7.69
N ALA A 49 -4.48 3.87 6.66
CA ALA A 49 -4.62 2.45 6.31
C ALA A 49 -3.29 1.80 5.89
N PHE A 50 -2.39 2.57 5.26
CA PHE A 50 -1.05 2.10 4.92
C PHE A 50 -0.22 1.81 6.16
N TYR A 51 -0.15 2.76 7.11
CA TYR A 51 0.61 2.58 8.34
C TYR A 51 0.09 1.39 9.17
N ASP A 52 -1.23 1.22 9.27
CA ASP A 52 -1.84 0.08 9.96
C ASP A 52 -1.39 -1.26 9.33
N LYS A 53 -1.57 -1.42 8.01
CA LYS A 53 -1.16 -2.64 7.28
C LYS A 53 0.33 -2.93 7.38
N VAL A 54 1.19 -1.91 7.28
CA VAL A 54 2.65 -2.09 7.33
C VAL A 54 3.09 -2.45 8.75
N SER A 55 2.52 -1.81 9.77
CA SER A 55 2.82 -2.13 11.17
C SER A 55 2.37 -3.54 11.55
N ALA A 56 1.18 -3.97 11.11
CA ALA A 56 0.67 -5.32 11.36
C ALA A 56 1.51 -6.42 10.70
N ALA A 57 2.13 -6.12 9.55
CA ALA A 57 2.93 -7.10 8.82
C ALA A 57 4.43 -7.11 9.20
N LEU A 58 4.93 -6.00 9.77
CA LEU A 58 6.31 -5.88 10.26
C LEU A 58 6.45 -6.12 11.77
N GLY A 59 5.33 -6.30 12.48
CA GLY A 59 5.27 -6.70 13.89
C GLY A 59 6.06 -7.98 14.19
#